data_AF-A0A4Y4CXY1-F1
#
_entry.id   AF-A0A4Y4CXY1-F1
#
_cell.length_a   1.000
_cell.length_b   1.000
_cell.length_c   1.000
_cell.angle_alpha   90.00
_cell.angle_beta   90.00
_cell.angle_gamma   90.00
#
_symmetry.space_group_name_H-M   'P 1'
#
loop_
_entity.id
_entity.type
_entity.pdbx_description
1 polymer ?
#
loop_
_entity_poly.entity_id
_entity_poly.type
_entity_poly.pdbx_seq_one_letter_code
_entity_poly.pdbx_strand_id
1 'polypeptide(L)'
;MLNIKRRHGLRQINCLRIGGNIMRSEKNKILSAIAAAATCTLAASPAAAFDLTSGYYMTYGDANSYSLPINGLEVMSGPGQIDLYTKLGLQSQLDNPIAGMDNAYDTPSANNVEGFRMGSGNEPGGANPEGSWDRIGWWDSSLEALNTALDLTKNSPIFYFANNETGNGDNLAGWGRVELTHNGVVIGRYDLTNDDHDPSNGSPGYGAPPVGGGVGGTGDPLADAGRYTSDGAAPLVPDFLMSGGLVCADAAGLVDCSQPHLFEFQHNLGGDRAAYAVVFPELNKQLAEVIDIVASNLNPGETLANYALHVDYRLGCGPEGAFPQVPAGGNKTECDPNYATNGGSEKVFIGTLENIQAVPEPTSSALAALGLLGALGALRRRYKA
;
A
#
# COMPACT_ATOMS: atom_id res chain seq x y z
N MET A 1 -9.57 -69.65 38.60
CA MET A 1 -8.35 -69.00 39.14
C MET A 1 -8.42 -67.53 38.75
N LEU A 2 -8.93 -66.63 39.61
CA LEU A 2 -8.16 -65.81 40.57
C LEU A 2 -6.89 -65.20 39.94
N ASN A 3 -6.55 -63.91 40.03
CA ASN A 3 -7.13 -62.77 40.76
C ASN A 3 -6.31 -61.49 40.43
N ILE A 4 -7.01 -60.38 40.18
CA ILE A 4 -6.92 -59.10 40.91
C ILE A 4 -5.83 -58.01 40.65
N LYS A 5 -6.41 -56.83 40.35
CA LYS A 5 -6.20 -55.40 40.74
C LYS A 5 -4.86 -54.69 40.47
N ARG A 6 -4.79 -53.53 39.79
CA ARG A 6 -5.45 -52.18 39.91
C ARG A 6 -4.96 -51.31 41.09
N ARG A 7 -4.42 -50.13 40.74
CA ARG A 7 -4.73 -48.74 41.23
C ARG A 7 -3.59 -47.91 41.87
N HIS A 8 -3.43 -46.71 41.28
CA HIS A 8 -3.40 -45.34 41.83
C HIS A 8 -2.43 -44.89 42.94
N GLY A 9 -1.97 -43.64 42.76
CA GLY A 9 -1.64 -42.68 43.83
C GLY A 9 -0.55 -41.69 43.40
N LEU A 10 -0.82 -40.55 42.75
CA LEU A 10 -1.19 -39.23 43.30
C LEU A 10 -0.24 -38.65 44.37
N ARG A 11 0.39 -37.51 44.00
CA ARG A 11 0.80 -36.33 44.79
C ARG A 11 1.68 -36.53 46.04
N GLN A 12 2.81 -35.80 46.08
CA GLN A 12 2.94 -34.66 47.01
C GLN A 12 4.13 -33.74 46.71
N ILE A 13 3.85 -32.46 46.88
CA ILE A 13 4.72 -31.28 46.92
C ILE A 13 5.24 -31.15 48.37
N ASN A 14 6.52 -30.79 48.60
CA ASN A 14 6.91 -29.68 49.49
C ASN A 14 8.41 -29.60 49.86
N CYS A 15 8.86 -28.34 49.86
CA CYS A 15 9.71 -27.63 50.82
C CYS A 15 11.19 -28.01 51.07
N LEU A 16 12.05 -27.13 50.56
CA LEU A 16 13.06 -26.31 51.26
C LEU A 16 13.33 -26.57 52.77
N ARG A 17 14.60 -26.83 53.12
CA ARG A 17 15.33 -26.43 54.37
C ARG A 17 16.84 -26.68 54.15
N ILE A 18 17.70 -25.67 54.02
CA ILE A 18 18.42 -24.84 55.01
C ILE A 18 19.33 -25.63 55.97
N GLY A 19 20.63 -25.28 55.93
CA GLY A 19 21.68 -25.56 56.93
C GLY A 19 23.02 -25.78 56.21
N GLY A 20 23.94 -24.81 56.06
CA GLY A 20 24.71 -24.11 57.10
C GLY A 20 26.02 -24.89 57.36
N ASN A 21 27.24 -24.35 57.44
CA ASN A 21 27.73 -22.96 57.46
C ASN A 21 29.30 -22.98 57.43
N ILE A 22 29.95 -21.80 57.45
CA ILE A 22 31.35 -21.50 57.90
C ILE A 22 32.48 -21.67 56.84
N MET A 23 33.36 -20.71 56.45
CA MET A 23 33.89 -19.46 57.06
C MET A 23 34.51 -18.48 56.03
N ARG A 24 34.30 -17.17 56.29
CA ARG A 24 35.24 -16.01 56.23
C ARG A 24 36.08 -15.70 54.98
N SER A 25 35.86 -14.52 54.40
CA SER A 25 36.78 -13.37 54.58
C SER A 25 36.09 -12.05 54.22
N GLU A 26 36.20 -11.08 55.11
CA GLU A 26 35.62 -9.73 55.05
C GLU A 26 36.47 -8.75 54.23
N LYS A 27 35.83 -7.78 53.55
CA LYS A 27 36.05 -6.34 53.76
C LYS A 27 35.13 -5.45 52.89
N ASN A 28 34.23 -4.75 53.60
CA ASN A 28 33.68 -3.39 53.41
C ASN A 28 33.09 -3.00 52.04
N LYS A 29 31.75 -2.97 51.88
CA LYS A 29 30.79 -1.92 52.33
C LYS A 29 31.16 -0.50 51.88
N ILE A 30 30.34 0.10 51.01
CA ILE A 30 29.50 1.29 51.34
C ILE A 30 28.55 1.63 50.16
N LEU A 31 27.26 1.58 50.51
CA LEU A 31 26.09 2.38 50.09
C LEU A 31 25.72 2.64 48.63
N SER A 32 24.54 2.11 48.29
CA SER A 32 23.35 2.85 47.82
C SER A 32 23.54 3.97 46.80
N ALA A 33 23.20 3.69 45.55
CA ALA A 33 22.66 4.69 44.64
C ALA A 33 21.40 4.13 43.96
N ILE A 34 20.30 4.82 44.24
CA ILE A 34 19.00 4.69 43.61
C ILE A 34 19.20 4.85 42.09
N ALA A 35 19.07 3.78 41.32
CA ALA A 35 18.82 3.89 39.90
C ALA A 35 17.30 3.76 39.71
N ALA A 36 16.60 4.89 39.91
CA ALA A 36 15.32 5.08 39.25
C ALA A 36 15.61 4.96 37.75
N ALA A 37 15.30 3.80 37.18
CA ALA A 37 15.16 3.67 35.75
C ALA A 37 14.00 4.60 35.37
N ALA A 38 14.35 5.82 34.99
CA ALA A 38 13.46 6.68 34.24
C ALA A 38 13.25 5.97 32.91
N THR A 39 12.27 5.06 32.88
CA THR A 39 11.51 4.80 31.67
C THR A 39 10.95 6.15 31.25
N CYS A 40 11.72 6.87 30.42
CA CYS A 40 11.11 7.76 29.45
C CYS A 40 10.29 6.85 28.53
N THR A 41 9.09 6.50 28.99
CA THR A 41 7.97 6.36 28.07
C THR A 41 7.85 7.73 27.44
N LEU A 42 8.56 7.93 26.32
CA LEU A 42 8.09 8.84 25.31
C LEU A 42 6.68 8.33 25.05
N ALA A 43 5.68 9.01 25.60
CA ALA A 43 4.35 8.88 25.08
C ALA A 43 4.53 9.19 23.59
N ALA A 44 4.48 8.16 22.75
CA ALA A 44 4.29 8.36 21.35
C ALA A 44 2.95 9.10 21.29
N SER A 45 3.01 10.42 21.14
CA SER A 45 1.88 11.16 20.64
C SER A 45 1.42 10.38 19.41
N PRO A 46 0.12 10.05 19.28
CA PRO A 46 -0.35 9.48 18.03
C PRO A 46 0.21 10.38 16.94
N ALA A 47 0.93 9.79 15.97
CA ALA A 47 1.34 10.53 14.80
C ALA A 47 0.08 11.24 14.30
N ALA A 48 0.16 12.56 14.13
CA ALA A 48 -0.97 13.28 13.54
C ALA A 48 -1.31 12.54 12.25
N ALA A 49 -2.61 12.25 12.04
CA ALA A 49 -3.07 11.63 10.81
C ALA A 49 -2.45 12.40 9.64
N PHE A 50 -1.70 11.69 8.81
CA PHE A 50 -0.94 12.32 7.74
C PHE A 50 -1.94 12.92 6.75
N ASP A 51 -1.72 14.17 6.34
CA ASP A 51 -2.60 14.87 5.41
C ASP A 51 -1.95 14.94 4.03
N LEU A 52 -2.46 14.14 3.09
CA LEU A 52 -2.01 14.14 1.71
C LEU A 52 -2.41 15.42 0.96
N THR A 53 -3.31 16.27 1.46
CA THR A 53 -3.76 17.48 0.74
C THR A 53 -2.63 18.50 0.49
N SER A 54 -1.55 18.44 1.27
CA SER A 54 -0.35 19.27 1.08
C SER A 54 0.78 18.58 0.31
N GLY A 55 0.60 17.29 -0.02
CA GLY A 55 1.59 16.49 -0.72
C GLY A 55 1.63 16.78 -2.22
N TYR A 56 2.79 16.57 -2.82
CA TYR A 56 2.97 16.58 -4.27
C TYR A 56 2.38 15.31 -4.88
N TYR A 57 1.39 15.47 -5.76
CA TYR A 57 0.78 14.39 -6.53
C TYR A 57 0.69 14.73 -8.01
N MET A 58 0.59 13.67 -8.80
CA MET A 58 0.22 13.72 -10.21
C MET A 58 -1.22 13.21 -10.33
N THR A 59 -2.06 13.89 -11.11
CA THR A 59 -3.40 13.39 -11.40
C THR A 59 -3.38 12.50 -12.66
N TYR A 60 -4.19 11.46 -12.67
CA TYR A 60 -4.29 10.44 -13.72
C TYR A 60 -5.75 9.98 -13.78
N GLY A 61 -6.51 10.43 -14.78
CA GLY A 61 -7.96 10.22 -14.83
C GLY A 61 -8.65 10.76 -13.58
N ASP A 62 -9.41 9.91 -12.90
CA ASP A 62 -10.14 10.21 -11.65
C ASP A 62 -9.26 10.15 -10.39
N ALA A 63 -7.95 9.90 -10.54
CA ALA A 63 -7.07 9.57 -9.43
C ALA A 63 -5.93 10.56 -9.22
N ASN A 64 -5.58 10.79 -7.96
CA ASN A 64 -4.37 11.49 -7.54
C ASN A 64 -3.35 10.46 -7.06
N SER A 65 -2.22 10.37 -7.75
CA SER A 65 -1.09 9.49 -7.40
C SER A 65 0.00 10.28 -6.68
N TYR A 66 0.15 10.01 -5.40
CA TYR A 66 1.16 10.59 -4.53
C TYR A 66 2.42 9.72 -4.55
N SER A 67 3.55 10.32 -4.87
CA SER A 67 4.86 9.70 -4.66
C SER A 67 5.19 9.69 -3.16
N LEU A 68 5.23 8.51 -2.55
CA LEU A 68 5.63 8.41 -1.13
C LEU A 68 7.09 8.88 -0.93
N PRO A 69 8.07 8.49 -1.77
CA PRO A 69 9.46 8.99 -1.64
C PRO A 69 9.61 10.51 -1.72
N ILE A 70 8.98 11.17 -2.69
CA ILE A 70 9.10 12.62 -2.89
C ILE A 70 8.50 13.38 -1.70
N ASN A 71 7.40 12.86 -1.16
CA ASN A 71 6.73 13.46 -0.01
C ASN A 71 7.40 13.12 1.33
N GLY A 72 8.49 12.34 1.33
CA GLY A 72 9.16 11.90 2.55
C GLY A 72 8.30 10.97 3.39
N LEU A 73 7.52 10.11 2.73
CA LEU A 73 6.55 9.20 3.34
C LEU A 73 6.89 7.75 3.07
N GLU A 74 6.36 6.89 3.93
CA GLU A 74 6.58 5.47 3.87
C GLU A 74 5.33 4.69 4.25
N VAL A 75 5.09 3.62 3.49
CA VAL A 75 4.10 2.59 3.77
C VAL A 75 4.79 1.25 3.60
N MET A 76 4.85 0.48 4.68
CA MET A 76 5.54 -0.81 4.68
C MET A 76 4.62 -1.92 4.17
N SER A 77 5.15 -2.80 3.31
CA SER A 77 4.42 -3.90 2.64
C SER A 77 5.16 -5.24 2.68
N GLY A 78 6.23 -5.36 3.47
CA GLY A 78 7.00 -6.58 3.62
C GLY A 78 6.21 -7.73 4.30
N PRO A 79 6.82 -8.93 4.40
CA PRO A 79 6.20 -10.07 5.08
C PRO A 79 5.72 -9.74 6.50
N GLY A 80 4.47 -10.05 6.81
CA GLY A 80 3.81 -9.75 8.09
C GLY A 80 3.38 -8.29 8.27
N GLN A 81 3.91 -7.35 7.49
CA GLN A 81 3.46 -5.95 7.47
C GLN A 81 2.24 -5.79 6.56
N ILE A 82 2.17 -6.59 5.49
CA ILE A 82 1.06 -6.57 4.54
C ILE A 82 -0.28 -7.04 5.15
N ASP A 83 -0.25 -7.72 6.30
CA ASP A 83 -1.44 -8.25 6.97
C ASP A 83 -2.35 -7.18 7.59
N LEU A 84 -1.87 -5.94 7.68
CA LEU A 84 -2.64 -4.80 8.14
C LEU A 84 -3.58 -4.22 7.07
N TYR A 85 -3.47 -4.68 5.82
CA TYR A 85 -4.17 -4.12 4.69
C TYR A 85 -5.17 -5.10 4.08
N THR A 86 -6.15 -4.54 3.37
CA THR A 86 -6.97 -5.30 2.42
C THR A 86 -6.15 -5.57 1.17
N LYS A 87 -5.97 -6.84 0.80
CA LYS A 87 -5.03 -7.25 -0.25
C LYS A 87 -5.77 -7.46 -1.56
N LEU A 88 -5.32 -6.80 -2.64
CA LEU A 88 -5.94 -6.90 -3.97
C LEU A 88 -5.12 -7.81 -4.89
N GLY A 89 -3.80 -7.71 -4.81
CA GLY A 89 -2.90 -8.55 -5.57
C GLY A 89 -1.53 -8.64 -4.95
N LEU A 90 -1.02 -9.86 -4.82
CA LEU A 90 0.25 -10.17 -4.19
C LEU A 90 0.85 -11.40 -4.85
N GLN A 91 2.17 -11.55 -4.74
CA GLN A 91 2.82 -12.81 -5.11
C GLN A 91 2.42 -13.90 -4.11
N SER A 92 1.86 -14.99 -4.64
CA SER A 92 1.10 -15.99 -3.89
C SER A 92 -0.15 -15.38 -3.26
N GLN A 93 -1.31 -15.73 -3.83
CA GLN A 93 -2.61 -15.36 -3.27
C GLN A 93 -2.65 -15.59 -1.76
N LEU A 94 -2.98 -14.51 -1.02
CA LEU A 94 -3.23 -14.56 0.42
C LEU A 94 -4.68 -14.19 0.70
N ASP A 95 -5.21 -14.80 1.75
CA ASP A 95 -6.58 -14.58 2.15
C ASP A 95 -6.79 -13.18 2.75
N ASN A 96 -7.94 -12.60 2.46
CA ASN A 96 -8.50 -11.52 3.24
C ASN A 96 -9.40 -12.14 4.34
N PRO A 97 -9.19 -11.81 5.63
CA PRO A 97 -9.84 -12.53 6.72
C PRO A 97 -11.33 -12.16 6.94
N ILE A 98 -11.85 -11.18 6.21
CA ILE A 98 -13.21 -10.66 6.36
C ILE A 98 -14.09 -11.25 5.27
N ALA A 99 -15.17 -11.92 5.65
CA ALA A 99 -16.13 -12.49 4.69
C ALA A 99 -16.86 -11.39 3.91
N GLY A 100 -17.19 -11.65 2.64
CA GLY A 100 -17.80 -10.66 1.74
C GLY A 100 -16.77 -9.79 1.02
N MET A 101 -15.57 -10.32 0.83
CA MET A 101 -14.42 -9.69 0.19
C MET A 101 -13.57 -10.79 -0.44
N ASP A 102 -13.11 -10.56 -1.67
CA ASP A 102 -12.23 -11.50 -2.35
C ASP A 102 -10.86 -11.57 -1.70
N ASN A 103 -10.23 -12.73 -1.82
CA ASN A 103 -8.80 -12.86 -1.54
C ASN A 103 -7.97 -12.10 -2.59
N ALA A 104 -6.66 -11.94 -2.36
CA ALA A 104 -5.81 -11.26 -3.32
C ALA A 104 -5.64 -12.09 -4.61
N TYR A 105 -5.61 -11.44 -5.77
CA TYR A 105 -5.13 -12.07 -7.00
C TYR A 105 -3.65 -12.47 -6.86
N ASP A 106 -3.28 -13.61 -7.44
CA ASP A 106 -1.89 -14.05 -7.51
C ASP A 106 -1.16 -13.26 -8.61
N THR A 107 -0.37 -12.25 -8.21
CA THR A 107 0.43 -11.48 -9.16
C THR A 107 1.61 -12.33 -9.65
N PRO A 108 2.02 -12.18 -10.92
CA PRO A 108 3.02 -13.06 -11.51
C PRO A 108 4.35 -13.05 -10.75
N SER A 109 4.95 -14.24 -10.60
CA SER A 109 6.19 -14.45 -9.83
C SER A 109 7.43 -14.71 -10.67
N ALA A 110 7.31 -14.70 -12.00
CA ALA A 110 8.38 -15.08 -12.90
C ALA A 110 8.46 -14.16 -14.13
N ASN A 111 9.69 -13.90 -14.57
CA ASN A 111 10.06 -13.00 -15.69
C ASN A 111 9.64 -13.52 -17.09
N ASN A 112 8.71 -14.46 -17.14
CA ASN A 112 8.21 -15.10 -18.35
C ASN A 112 6.70 -14.96 -18.52
N VAL A 113 6.02 -14.21 -17.64
CA VAL A 113 4.58 -13.98 -17.74
C VAL A 113 4.31 -12.64 -18.41
N GLU A 114 3.58 -12.76 -19.50
CA GLU A 114 2.90 -11.77 -20.30
C GLU A 114 2.00 -10.82 -19.47
N GLY A 115 2.60 -9.88 -18.74
CA GLY A 115 1.88 -8.91 -17.91
C GLY A 115 0.90 -9.55 -16.91
N PHE A 116 0.01 -8.73 -16.34
CA PHE A 116 -1.06 -9.18 -15.47
C PHE A 116 -2.37 -8.48 -15.83
N ARG A 117 -3.44 -9.27 -15.89
CA ARG A 117 -4.82 -8.80 -16.00
C ARG A 117 -5.69 -9.61 -15.06
N MET A 118 -6.61 -8.95 -14.38
CA MET A 118 -7.69 -9.64 -13.70
C MET A 118 -8.64 -10.22 -14.74
N GLY A 119 -9.16 -11.40 -14.44
CA GLY A 119 -10.10 -12.08 -15.28
C GLY A 119 -10.55 -13.39 -14.64
N SER A 120 -11.59 -13.98 -15.20
CA SER A 120 -12.17 -15.22 -14.67
C SER A 120 -11.18 -16.39 -14.57
N GLY A 121 -10.08 -16.35 -15.34
CA GLY A 121 -9.08 -17.42 -15.39
C GLY A 121 -8.10 -17.42 -14.22
N ASN A 122 -7.93 -16.29 -13.54
CA ASN A 122 -7.02 -16.11 -12.41
C ASN A 122 -7.71 -15.50 -11.17
N GLU A 123 -9.03 -15.48 -11.17
CA GLU A 123 -9.86 -15.04 -10.05
C GLU A 123 -9.64 -15.90 -8.80
N PRO A 124 -9.40 -15.28 -7.64
CA PRO A 124 -9.31 -15.97 -6.36
C PRO A 124 -10.58 -16.76 -6.05
N GLY A 125 -10.46 -18.05 -5.73
CA GLY A 125 -11.64 -18.91 -5.51
C GLY A 125 -12.29 -19.43 -6.80
N GLY A 126 -11.89 -18.90 -7.96
CA GLY A 126 -12.34 -19.28 -9.30
C GLY A 126 -13.59 -18.52 -9.76
N ALA A 127 -13.96 -18.70 -11.03
CA ALA A 127 -15.04 -17.96 -11.70
C ALA A 127 -16.47 -18.35 -11.27
N ASN A 128 -16.75 -18.36 -9.97
CA ASN A 128 -18.08 -18.63 -9.41
C ASN A 128 -18.46 -17.51 -8.44
N PRO A 129 -19.51 -16.72 -8.71
CA PRO A 129 -19.93 -15.66 -7.81
C PRO A 129 -20.32 -16.19 -6.43
N GLU A 130 -19.71 -15.66 -5.38
CA GLU A 130 -19.92 -15.97 -3.96
C GLU A 130 -21.07 -15.14 -3.35
N GLY A 131 -21.62 -14.18 -4.09
CA GLY A 131 -22.74 -13.35 -3.64
C GLY A 131 -23.18 -12.31 -4.69
N SER A 132 -24.08 -11.41 -4.29
CA SER A 132 -24.48 -10.27 -5.14
C SER A 132 -23.44 -9.16 -5.24
N TRP A 133 -22.40 -9.21 -4.40
CA TRP A 133 -21.29 -8.27 -4.37
C TRP A 133 -20.11 -8.72 -5.24
N ASP A 134 -20.09 -9.99 -5.67
CA ASP A 134 -19.00 -10.63 -6.40
C ASP A 134 -19.31 -10.66 -7.91
N ARG A 135 -18.36 -10.17 -8.69
CA ARG A 135 -18.35 -10.08 -10.13
C ARG A 135 -17.09 -10.76 -10.69
N ILE A 136 -17.34 -11.86 -11.39
CA ILE A 136 -16.33 -12.63 -12.12
C ILE A 136 -15.29 -11.74 -12.84
N GLY A 137 -14.03 -11.96 -12.49
CA GLY A 137 -12.85 -11.36 -13.09
C GLY A 137 -12.49 -9.97 -12.55
N TRP A 138 -13.03 -9.60 -11.40
CA TRP A 138 -12.70 -8.39 -10.65
C TRP A 138 -12.21 -8.80 -9.26
N TRP A 139 -11.55 -7.88 -8.55
CA TRP A 139 -11.45 -8.02 -7.09
C TRP A 139 -12.61 -7.27 -6.48
N ASP A 140 -13.37 -7.93 -5.63
CA ASP A 140 -14.63 -7.40 -5.13
C ASP A 140 -14.71 -7.39 -3.61
N SER A 141 -15.52 -6.45 -3.10
CA SER A 141 -15.91 -6.44 -1.70
C SER A 141 -17.28 -5.80 -1.53
N SER A 142 -18.14 -6.44 -0.74
CA SER A 142 -19.30 -5.73 -0.18
C SER A 142 -18.83 -4.52 0.63
N LEU A 143 -19.55 -3.39 0.57
CA LEU A 143 -19.18 -2.23 1.38
C LEU A 143 -19.27 -2.51 2.89
N GLU A 144 -20.06 -3.49 3.31
CA GLU A 144 -20.09 -3.94 4.71
C GLU A 144 -18.75 -4.55 5.15
N ALA A 145 -18.18 -5.43 4.33
CA ALA A 145 -16.87 -6.03 4.59
C ALA A 145 -15.76 -4.97 4.52
N LEU A 146 -15.78 -4.11 3.50
CA LEU A 146 -14.79 -3.03 3.36
C LEU A 146 -14.87 -2.03 4.52
N ASN A 147 -16.08 -1.69 4.99
CA ASN A 147 -16.27 -0.86 6.18
C ASN A 147 -15.75 -1.54 7.45
N THR A 148 -15.87 -2.86 7.56
CA THR A 148 -15.26 -3.61 8.67
C THR A 148 -13.74 -3.53 8.63
N ALA A 149 -13.14 -3.55 7.43
CA ALA A 149 -11.69 -3.48 7.25
C ALA A 149 -11.13 -2.08 7.53
N LEU A 150 -11.79 -1.04 7.04
CA LEU A 150 -11.23 0.32 6.98
C LEU A 150 -11.89 1.32 7.93
N ASP A 151 -13.08 1.03 8.48
CA ASP A 151 -13.96 1.99 9.14
C ASP A 151 -14.23 3.22 8.26
N LEU A 152 -15.07 3.02 7.22
CA LEU A 152 -15.39 4.05 6.22
C LEU A 152 -16.16 5.25 6.81
N THR A 153 -16.61 5.16 8.07
CA THR A 153 -17.19 6.31 8.79
C THR A 153 -16.13 7.31 9.26
N LYS A 154 -14.85 6.89 9.27
CA LYS A 154 -13.72 7.71 9.71
C LYS A 154 -12.64 7.84 8.65
N ASN A 155 -12.52 6.86 7.77
CA ASN A 155 -11.44 6.75 6.81
C ASN A 155 -11.98 6.69 5.38
N SER A 156 -11.13 7.07 4.44
CA SER A 156 -11.33 6.81 3.02
C SER A 156 -10.29 5.80 2.53
N PRO A 157 -10.62 4.96 1.54
CA PRO A 157 -9.68 4.02 0.97
C PRO A 157 -8.53 4.75 0.27
N ILE A 158 -7.32 4.21 0.46
CA ILE A 158 -6.11 4.60 -0.29
C ILE A 158 -5.53 3.33 -0.89
N PHE A 159 -5.31 3.36 -2.20
CA PHE A 159 -4.74 2.26 -2.95
C PHE A 159 -3.22 2.42 -2.99
N TYR A 160 -2.50 1.44 -2.47
CA TYR A 160 -1.05 1.44 -2.45
C TYR A 160 -0.49 0.52 -3.50
N PHE A 161 0.60 0.96 -4.14
CA PHE A 161 1.35 0.15 -5.09
C PHE A 161 2.81 0.02 -4.65
N ALA A 162 3.24 -1.22 -4.42
CA ALA A 162 4.64 -1.58 -4.22
C ALA A 162 5.22 -2.11 -5.52
N ASN A 163 6.00 -1.27 -6.20
CA ASN A 163 6.75 -1.65 -7.40
C ASN A 163 8.02 -2.41 -6.97
N ASN A 164 8.25 -3.57 -7.58
CA ASN A 164 9.46 -4.36 -7.38
C ASN A 164 10.02 -4.94 -8.69
N GLU A 165 9.99 -4.21 -9.79
CA GLU A 165 10.53 -4.74 -11.05
C GLU A 165 12.03 -5.14 -10.92
N THR A 166 12.36 -6.41 -11.15
CA THR A 166 13.70 -7.01 -10.99
C THR A 166 14.46 -7.28 -12.30
N GLY A 167 13.93 -6.83 -13.44
CA GLY A 167 14.40 -7.10 -14.80
C GLY A 167 15.34 -6.03 -15.37
N ASN A 168 15.34 -5.86 -16.71
CA ASN A 168 16.22 -4.92 -17.43
C ASN A 168 15.73 -3.46 -17.39
N GLY A 169 15.06 -3.07 -16.30
CA GLY A 169 14.50 -1.74 -16.06
C GLY A 169 13.67 -1.73 -14.79
N ASP A 170 13.53 -0.55 -14.19
CA ASP A 170 12.83 -0.34 -12.92
C ASP A 170 11.37 0.14 -13.11
N ASN A 171 10.96 0.34 -14.38
CA ASN A 171 9.65 0.88 -14.75
C ASN A 171 8.64 -0.25 -14.99
N LEU A 172 7.38 -0.02 -14.61
CA LEU A 172 6.25 -0.89 -14.94
C LEU A 172 5.06 -0.07 -15.46
N ALA A 173 4.34 -0.57 -16.46
CA ALA A 173 3.09 0.03 -16.89
C ALA A 173 1.94 -0.40 -15.98
N GLY A 174 1.05 0.52 -15.63
CA GLY A 174 -0.13 0.26 -14.81
C GLY A 174 -1.39 0.92 -15.38
N TRP A 175 -2.53 0.32 -15.10
CA TRP A 175 -3.86 0.91 -15.28
C TRP A 175 -4.79 0.34 -14.22
N GLY A 176 -5.79 1.11 -13.79
CA GLY A 176 -6.80 0.61 -12.86
C GLY A 176 -8.16 1.24 -13.08
N ARG A 177 -9.20 0.52 -12.66
CA ARG A 177 -10.57 0.97 -12.58
C ARG A 177 -11.18 0.52 -11.27
N VAL A 178 -11.98 1.40 -10.68
CA VAL A 178 -12.82 1.12 -9.53
C VAL A 178 -14.27 1.41 -9.88
N GLU A 179 -15.15 0.44 -9.70
CA GLU A 179 -16.60 0.62 -9.83
C GLU A 179 -17.28 0.47 -8.48
N LEU A 180 -18.28 1.31 -8.23
CA LEU A 180 -19.18 1.18 -7.10
C LEU A 180 -20.55 0.74 -7.64
N THR A 181 -21.11 -0.33 -7.08
CA THR A 181 -22.45 -0.79 -7.42
C THR A 181 -23.43 -0.65 -6.26
N HIS A 182 -24.70 -0.50 -6.60
CA HIS A 182 -25.84 -0.60 -5.70
C HIS A 182 -26.85 -1.61 -6.27
N ASN A 183 -27.07 -2.71 -5.56
CA ASN A 183 -27.90 -3.85 -5.99
C ASN A 183 -27.54 -4.35 -7.40
N GLY A 184 -26.24 -4.42 -7.69
CA GLY A 184 -25.69 -4.88 -8.97
C GLY A 184 -25.72 -3.84 -10.10
N VAL A 185 -26.19 -2.62 -9.85
CA VAL A 185 -26.15 -1.52 -10.82
C VAL A 185 -24.96 -0.62 -10.53
N VAL A 186 -24.12 -0.34 -11.52
CA VAL A 186 -23.00 0.61 -11.40
C VAL A 186 -23.55 2.02 -11.14
N ILE A 187 -23.13 2.61 -10.03
CA ILE A 187 -23.47 3.98 -9.61
C ILE A 187 -22.27 4.93 -9.65
N GLY A 188 -21.05 4.39 -9.78
CA GLY A 188 -19.82 5.15 -9.96
C GLY A 188 -18.77 4.31 -10.66
N ARG A 189 -17.93 4.97 -11.47
CA ARG A 189 -16.80 4.37 -12.19
C ARG A 189 -15.66 5.38 -12.21
N TYR A 190 -14.48 4.92 -11.83
CA TYR A 190 -13.30 5.76 -11.63
C TYR A 190 -12.07 5.08 -12.21
N ASP A 191 -11.35 5.75 -13.12
CA ASP A 191 -10.19 5.20 -13.80
C ASP A 191 -8.90 5.90 -13.36
N LEU A 192 -7.89 5.08 -13.06
CA LEU A 192 -6.50 5.49 -12.99
C LEU A 192 -5.90 5.30 -14.39
N THR A 193 -5.86 6.38 -15.16
CA THR A 193 -5.47 6.36 -16.57
C THR A 193 -4.63 7.57 -16.97
N ASN A 194 -3.82 7.37 -18.00
CA ASN A 194 -3.06 8.41 -18.67
C ASN A 194 -3.80 9.05 -19.86
N ASP A 195 -5.09 8.72 -20.09
CA ASP A 195 -5.98 9.36 -21.09
C ASP A 195 -6.92 10.39 -20.43
N ASP A 196 -7.10 11.58 -21.02
CA ASP A 196 -8.05 12.61 -20.54
C ASP A 196 -9.39 12.48 -21.23
N HIS A 197 -9.48 11.62 -22.25
CA HIS A 197 -10.60 11.54 -23.16
C HIS A 197 -11.00 12.91 -23.75
N ASP A 198 -10.07 13.87 -23.83
CA ASP A 198 -10.28 15.14 -24.50
C ASP A 198 -9.79 15.04 -25.96
N PRO A 199 -10.70 14.93 -26.94
CA PRO A 199 -10.32 14.82 -28.34
C PRO A 199 -9.60 16.07 -28.87
N SER A 200 -9.53 17.16 -28.09
CA SER A 200 -8.86 18.41 -28.44
C SER A 200 -7.41 18.52 -27.92
N ASN A 201 -6.99 17.67 -26.98
CA ASN A 201 -5.64 17.74 -26.36
C ASN A 201 -4.58 16.88 -27.07
N GLY A 202 -4.93 16.22 -28.18
CA GLY A 202 -4.07 15.29 -28.91
C GLY A 202 -4.14 13.88 -28.32
N SER A 203 -3.36 12.94 -28.88
CA SER A 203 -3.29 11.59 -28.29
C SER A 203 -2.43 11.63 -27.03
N PRO A 204 -2.91 11.10 -25.89
CA PRO A 204 -2.08 10.92 -24.71
C PRO A 204 -0.85 10.06 -25.04
N GLY A 205 0.28 10.38 -24.43
CA GLY A 205 1.54 9.67 -24.63
C GLY A 205 1.93 8.86 -23.40
N TYR A 206 2.29 7.59 -23.58
CA TYR A 206 2.89 6.78 -22.53
C TYR A 206 4.33 7.25 -22.21
N GLY A 207 4.72 7.33 -20.94
CA GLY A 207 6.06 7.72 -20.51
C GLY A 207 6.15 8.06 -19.02
N ALA A 208 7.37 8.29 -18.51
CA ALA A 208 7.55 8.82 -17.17
C ALA A 208 7.13 10.31 -17.09
N PRO A 209 6.71 10.81 -15.91
CA PRO A 209 6.56 12.25 -15.70
C PRO A 209 7.85 13.02 -16.03
N PRO A 210 7.78 14.22 -16.66
CA PRO A 210 6.56 14.95 -17.04
C PRO A 210 6.05 14.62 -18.46
N VAL A 211 6.73 13.75 -19.23
CA VAL A 211 6.45 13.53 -20.67
C VAL A 211 5.25 12.60 -20.90
N GLY A 212 5.12 11.55 -20.08
CA GLY A 212 3.91 10.71 -20.00
C GLY A 212 3.23 10.83 -18.63
N GLY A 213 3.42 11.98 -17.98
CA GLY A 213 2.97 12.24 -16.61
C GLY A 213 1.50 12.60 -16.52
N GLY A 214 0.63 11.94 -17.29
CA GLY A 214 -0.78 12.27 -17.39
C GLY A 214 -1.04 13.31 -18.48
N VAL A 215 -2.32 13.60 -18.63
CA VAL A 215 -2.84 14.26 -19.82
C VAL A 215 -2.78 15.78 -19.70
N GLY A 216 -2.93 16.50 -20.81
CA GLY A 216 -2.99 17.96 -20.78
C GLY A 216 -4.11 18.47 -19.88
N GLY A 217 -3.79 18.84 -18.63
CA GLY A 217 -4.76 19.34 -17.65
C GLY A 217 -5.29 18.30 -16.64
N THR A 218 -4.87 17.04 -16.71
CA THR A 218 -5.10 16.00 -15.68
C THR A 218 -3.80 15.36 -15.23
N GLY A 219 -2.76 15.25 -16.06
CA GLY A 219 -1.36 14.99 -15.66
C GLY A 219 -0.61 16.18 -15.12
N ASP A 220 -1.33 17.23 -14.75
CA ASP A 220 -0.75 18.38 -14.11
C ASP A 220 -0.47 18.01 -12.65
N PRO A 221 0.71 18.30 -12.10
CA PRO A 221 0.88 18.31 -10.67
C PRO A 221 -0.23 19.17 -10.05
N LEU A 222 -1.01 18.59 -9.14
CA LEU A 222 -2.12 19.29 -8.47
C LEU A 222 -3.33 19.64 -9.39
N ALA A 223 -3.54 18.91 -10.49
CA ALA A 223 -4.73 19.05 -11.32
C ALA A 223 -6.03 18.64 -10.61
N ASP A 224 -7.16 19.06 -11.19
CA ASP A 224 -8.50 18.65 -10.74
C ASP A 224 -8.90 17.34 -11.43
N ALA A 225 -9.03 16.28 -10.63
CA ALA A 225 -9.46 14.95 -11.09
C ALA A 225 -10.88 14.96 -11.71
N GLY A 226 -11.76 15.87 -11.25
CA GLY A 226 -13.15 15.95 -11.74
C GLY A 226 -13.31 16.46 -13.19
N ARG A 227 -12.20 16.64 -13.92
CA ARG A 227 -12.20 16.95 -15.34
C ARG A 227 -12.29 15.70 -16.21
N TYR A 228 -11.88 14.54 -15.70
CA TYR A 228 -12.00 13.29 -16.40
C TYR A 228 -13.40 12.69 -16.18
N THR A 229 -13.86 11.88 -17.12
CA THR A 229 -15.07 11.08 -16.94
C THR A 229 -14.87 9.78 -17.69
N SER A 230 -14.91 8.67 -16.97
CA SER A 230 -14.78 7.35 -17.58
C SER A 230 -15.93 7.04 -18.55
N ASP A 231 -15.58 6.59 -19.75
CA ASP A 231 -16.55 6.10 -20.75
C ASP A 231 -16.89 4.59 -20.58
N GLY A 232 -16.15 3.89 -19.70
CA GLY A 232 -16.28 2.46 -19.47
C GLY A 232 -15.59 1.54 -20.48
N ALA A 233 -14.87 2.09 -21.45
CA ALA A 233 -14.09 1.29 -22.39
C ALA A 233 -12.97 0.53 -21.66
N ALA A 234 -12.52 -0.57 -22.26
CA ALA A 234 -11.31 -1.25 -21.81
C ALA A 234 -10.07 -0.43 -22.23
N PRO A 235 -8.98 -0.45 -21.45
CA PRO A 235 -7.84 0.39 -21.73
C PRO A 235 -7.13 0.02 -23.04
N LEU A 236 -6.64 1.03 -23.74
CA LEU A 236 -5.67 0.94 -24.81
C LEU A 236 -4.27 1.30 -24.29
N VAL A 237 -3.23 1.00 -25.06
CA VAL A 237 -1.82 1.24 -24.65
C VAL A 237 -1.56 2.69 -24.17
N PRO A 238 -2.13 3.75 -24.79
CA PRO A 238 -1.95 5.13 -24.31
C PRO A 238 -2.50 5.40 -22.89
N ASP A 239 -3.46 4.59 -22.44
CA ASP A 239 -4.18 4.77 -21.17
C ASP A 239 -3.36 4.30 -19.98
N PHE A 240 -2.30 3.52 -20.23
CA PHE A 240 -1.41 3.06 -19.18
C PHE A 240 -0.50 4.19 -18.71
N LEU A 241 -0.28 4.25 -17.40
CA LEU A 241 0.74 5.09 -16.79
C LEU A 241 2.02 4.30 -16.53
N MET A 242 3.16 4.99 -16.43
CA MET A 242 4.42 4.37 -16.05
C MET A 242 4.67 4.58 -14.55
N SER A 243 4.72 3.50 -13.77
CA SER A 243 5.30 3.52 -12.43
C SER A 243 6.80 3.68 -12.61
N GLY A 244 7.28 4.92 -12.52
CA GLY A 244 8.69 5.24 -12.67
C GLY A 244 9.56 4.38 -11.75
N GLY A 245 10.76 4.06 -12.21
CA GLY A 245 11.81 3.43 -11.45
C GLY A 245 12.62 4.49 -10.74
N LEU A 246 13.28 5.36 -11.50
CA LEU A 246 13.92 6.58 -11.03
C LEU A 246 13.09 7.79 -11.48
N VAL A 247 12.72 8.65 -10.54
CA VAL A 247 12.02 9.91 -10.81
C VAL A 247 12.94 11.06 -10.42
N CYS A 248 13.14 12.01 -11.34
CA CYS A 248 14.06 13.12 -11.14
C CYS A 248 13.32 14.45 -11.01
N ALA A 249 13.88 15.35 -10.21
CA ALA A 249 13.32 16.67 -10.00
C ALA A 249 14.42 17.74 -9.91
N ASP A 250 14.07 18.96 -10.27
CA ASP A 250 14.90 20.15 -10.08
C ASP A 250 14.17 21.20 -9.22
N ALA A 251 14.64 22.45 -9.23
CA ALA A 251 14.01 23.52 -8.47
C ALA A 251 12.66 23.97 -9.04
N ALA A 252 12.32 23.58 -10.26
CA ALA A 252 11.09 23.92 -10.96
C ALA A 252 10.05 22.78 -10.93
N GLY A 253 10.46 21.53 -10.72
CA GLY A 253 9.55 20.40 -10.54
C GLY A 253 10.13 19.08 -11.05
N LEU A 254 9.25 18.13 -11.41
CA LEU A 254 9.66 16.88 -12.04
C LEU A 254 10.25 17.13 -13.43
N VAL A 255 11.34 16.42 -13.74
CA VAL A 255 12.04 16.50 -15.03
C VAL A 255 12.43 15.11 -15.51
N ASP A 256 12.63 14.97 -16.82
CA ASP A 256 13.22 13.76 -17.40
C ASP A 256 14.62 13.53 -16.81
N CYS A 257 14.90 12.32 -16.32
CA CYS A 257 16.17 11.96 -15.68
C CYS A 257 17.40 12.06 -16.60
N SER A 258 17.22 12.13 -17.93
CA SER A 258 18.29 12.42 -18.89
C SER A 258 18.70 13.89 -18.92
N GLN A 259 17.88 14.79 -18.39
CA GLN A 259 18.14 16.22 -18.29
C GLN A 259 18.83 16.57 -16.96
N PRO A 260 19.47 17.75 -16.85
CA PRO A 260 20.00 18.22 -15.57
C PRO A 260 18.92 18.26 -14.49
N HIS A 261 19.21 17.69 -13.33
CA HIS A 261 18.29 17.64 -12.18
C HIS A 261 19.07 17.78 -10.87
N LEU A 262 18.35 18.02 -9.77
CA LEU A 262 18.92 18.23 -8.44
C LEU A 262 18.62 17.08 -7.47
N PHE A 263 17.51 16.38 -7.70
CA PHE A 263 17.00 15.34 -6.82
C PHE A 263 16.64 14.10 -7.63
N GLU A 264 16.87 12.94 -7.04
CA GLU A 264 16.57 11.62 -7.59
C GLU A 264 15.80 10.81 -6.54
N PHE A 265 14.71 10.18 -6.95
CA PHE A 265 13.82 9.42 -6.08
C PHE A 265 13.54 8.04 -6.67
N GLN A 266 14.00 6.99 -5.99
CA GLN A 266 13.68 5.62 -6.38
C GLN A 266 12.24 5.26 -6.01
N HIS A 267 11.54 4.67 -6.96
CA HIS A 267 10.15 4.22 -6.85
C HIS A 267 10.01 2.72 -7.10
N ASN A 268 11.05 2.07 -7.61
CA ASN A 268 11.21 0.62 -7.46
C ASN A 268 11.84 0.34 -6.08
N LEU A 269 11.02 0.37 -5.03
CA LEU A 269 11.44 0.26 -3.63
C LEU A 269 11.49 -1.19 -3.12
N GLY A 270 11.20 -2.14 -4.00
CA GLY A 270 11.09 -3.53 -3.64
C GLY A 270 9.74 -3.90 -3.01
N GLY A 271 9.53 -5.20 -2.79
CA GLY A 271 8.30 -5.70 -2.18
C GLY A 271 8.07 -5.26 -0.74
N ASP A 272 9.03 -4.58 -0.10
CA ASP A 272 8.96 -4.19 1.31
C ASP A 272 8.27 -2.85 1.55
N ARG A 273 8.11 -2.01 0.52
CA ARG A 273 7.56 -0.65 0.64
C ARG A 273 6.71 -0.28 -0.56
N ALA A 274 5.59 0.40 -0.31
CA ALA A 274 4.85 1.05 -1.39
C ALA A 274 5.57 2.31 -1.85
N ALA A 275 5.58 2.54 -3.15
CA ALA A 275 6.13 3.74 -3.77
C ALA A 275 5.04 4.80 -4.04
N TYR A 276 3.80 4.34 -4.22
CA TYR A 276 2.68 5.20 -4.57
C TYR A 276 1.51 4.99 -3.61
N ALA A 277 0.85 6.11 -3.29
CA ALA A 277 -0.47 6.15 -2.67
C ALA A 277 -1.43 6.81 -3.66
N VAL A 278 -2.46 6.09 -4.09
CA VAL A 278 -3.43 6.53 -5.07
C VAL A 278 -4.76 6.76 -4.39
N VAL A 279 -5.30 7.95 -4.59
CA VAL A 279 -6.58 8.41 -4.02
C VAL A 279 -7.51 8.75 -5.15
N PHE A 280 -8.76 8.28 -5.09
CA PHE A 280 -9.83 8.66 -6.02
C PHE A 280 -10.77 9.64 -5.30
N PRO A 281 -10.64 10.96 -5.49
CA PRO A 281 -11.41 11.94 -4.72
C PRO A 281 -12.93 11.79 -4.91
N GLU A 282 -13.37 11.48 -6.14
CA GLU A 282 -14.78 11.34 -6.45
C GLU A 282 -15.39 10.04 -5.91
N LEU A 283 -14.62 8.94 -5.91
CA LEU A 283 -14.99 7.71 -5.21
C LEU A 283 -15.15 7.98 -3.70
N ASN A 284 -14.19 8.66 -3.09
CA ASN A 284 -14.22 8.95 -1.65
C ASN A 284 -15.43 9.82 -1.28
N LYS A 285 -15.77 10.78 -2.14
CA LYS A 285 -16.99 11.58 -1.99
C LYS A 285 -18.25 10.72 -2.09
N GLN A 286 -18.35 9.85 -3.10
CA GLN A 286 -19.52 9.00 -3.28
C GLN A 286 -19.67 7.98 -2.13
N LEU A 287 -18.56 7.42 -1.64
CA LEU A 287 -18.56 6.54 -0.47
C LEU A 287 -19.08 7.28 0.78
N ALA A 288 -18.63 8.51 1.02
CA ALA A 288 -19.15 9.33 2.12
C ALA A 288 -20.65 9.58 2.00
N GLU A 289 -21.15 9.88 0.79
CA GLU A 289 -22.59 10.04 0.52
C GLU A 289 -23.38 8.74 0.82
N VAL A 290 -22.86 7.58 0.41
CA VAL A 290 -23.48 6.28 0.71
C VAL A 290 -23.50 5.99 2.22
N ILE A 291 -22.39 6.25 2.92
CA ILE A 291 -22.34 6.11 4.39
C ILE A 291 -23.38 7.01 5.05
N ASP A 292 -23.50 8.26 4.62
CA ASP A 292 -24.49 9.20 5.16
C ASP A 292 -25.93 8.75 4.89
N ILE A 293 -26.23 8.27 3.67
CA ILE A 293 -27.56 7.75 3.30
C ILE A 293 -27.97 6.58 4.21
N VAL A 294 -27.07 5.62 4.40
CA VAL A 294 -27.31 4.44 5.25
C VAL A 294 -27.44 4.85 6.71
N ALA A 295 -26.55 5.71 7.22
CA ALA A 295 -26.55 6.16 8.62
C ALA A 295 -27.80 6.98 8.98
N SER A 296 -28.27 7.81 8.05
CA SER A 296 -29.49 8.60 8.22
C SER A 296 -30.78 7.81 7.95
N ASN A 297 -30.67 6.55 7.50
CA ASN A 297 -31.79 5.68 7.15
C ASN A 297 -32.78 6.38 6.19
N LEU A 298 -32.25 7.12 5.21
CA LEU A 298 -33.06 7.86 4.24
C LEU A 298 -33.96 6.94 3.41
N ASN A 299 -33.47 5.73 3.10
CA ASN A 299 -34.27 4.67 2.48
C ASN A 299 -34.39 3.47 3.44
N PRO A 300 -35.56 3.26 4.07
CA PRO A 300 -35.73 2.16 5.01
C PRO A 300 -35.39 0.79 4.43
N GLY A 301 -34.50 0.06 5.11
CA GLY A 301 -34.05 -1.27 4.69
C GLY A 301 -32.79 -1.27 3.82
N GLU A 302 -32.26 -0.09 3.48
CA GLU A 302 -30.96 0.05 2.82
C GLU A 302 -29.81 -0.14 3.82
N THR A 303 -28.81 -0.91 3.42
CA THR A 303 -27.62 -1.25 4.22
C THR A 303 -26.38 -1.27 3.34
N LEU A 304 -25.18 -1.29 3.94
CA LEU A 304 -23.94 -1.42 3.16
C LEU A 304 -23.84 -2.75 2.40
N ALA A 305 -24.57 -3.79 2.78
CA ALA A 305 -24.65 -5.04 2.04
C ALA A 305 -25.33 -4.89 0.65
N ASN A 306 -26.06 -3.79 0.42
CA ASN A 306 -26.63 -3.47 -0.88
C ASN A 306 -25.59 -2.91 -1.86
N TYR A 307 -24.38 -2.59 -1.39
CA TYR A 307 -23.35 -1.93 -2.16
C TYR A 307 -22.09 -2.80 -2.25
N ALA A 308 -21.38 -2.69 -3.36
CA ALA A 308 -20.10 -3.36 -3.56
C ALA A 308 -19.09 -2.48 -4.29
N LEU A 309 -17.82 -2.63 -3.91
CA LEU A 309 -16.67 -2.05 -4.59
C LEU A 309 -16.04 -3.14 -5.45
N HIS A 310 -15.79 -2.80 -6.72
CA HIS A 310 -15.16 -3.68 -7.69
C HIS A 310 -13.89 -3.01 -8.18
N VAL A 311 -12.77 -3.73 -8.18
CA VAL A 311 -11.47 -3.23 -8.63
C VAL A 311 -10.98 -4.10 -9.77
N ASP A 312 -10.61 -3.45 -10.87
CA ASP A 312 -9.94 -4.06 -12.01
C ASP A 312 -8.62 -3.36 -12.24
N TYR A 313 -7.52 -4.11 -12.36
CA TYR A 313 -6.23 -3.50 -12.69
C TYR A 313 -5.41 -4.34 -13.65
N ARG A 314 -4.46 -3.66 -14.31
CA ARG A 314 -3.56 -4.22 -15.31
C ARG A 314 -2.13 -3.82 -14.94
N LEU A 315 -1.19 -4.75 -15.04
CA LEU A 315 0.24 -4.48 -14.91
C LEU A 315 0.97 -4.97 -16.17
N GLY A 316 1.89 -4.17 -16.68
CA GLY A 316 2.55 -4.39 -17.97
C GLY A 316 1.74 -3.82 -19.14
N CYS A 317 2.42 -3.54 -20.25
CA CYS A 317 1.83 -2.90 -21.42
C CYS A 317 1.66 -3.89 -22.58
N GLY A 318 0.42 -4.10 -23.00
CA GLY A 318 0.08 -4.96 -24.13
C GLY A 318 -1.39 -4.79 -24.52
N PRO A 319 -1.78 -5.07 -25.78
CA PRO A 319 -3.17 -4.93 -26.21
C PRO A 319 -4.09 -5.94 -25.50
N GLU A 320 -5.31 -5.54 -25.15
CA GLU A 320 -6.30 -6.33 -24.38
C GLU A 320 -6.58 -7.75 -24.94
N GLY A 321 -6.24 -8.03 -26.20
CA GLY A 321 -6.43 -9.33 -26.85
C GLY A 321 -5.24 -10.31 -26.82
N ALA A 322 -4.02 -9.85 -26.58
CA ALA A 322 -2.83 -10.70 -26.46
C ALA A 322 -1.65 -9.89 -25.89
N PHE A 323 -0.92 -10.47 -24.96
CA PHE A 323 0.43 -10.00 -24.71
C PHE A 323 1.38 -10.68 -25.72
N PRO A 324 2.48 -10.02 -26.07
CA PRO A 324 3.62 -10.62 -26.75
C PRO A 324 4.57 -11.38 -25.83
N GLN A 325 4.95 -12.59 -26.28
CA GLN A 325 5.82 -13.55 -25.57
C GLN A 325 7.33 -13.19 -25.52
N VAL A 326 7.76 -11.98 -25.90
CA VAL A 326 9.19 -11.77 -26.22
C VAL A 326 10.03 -11.39 -24.98
N PRO A 327 11.12 -12.12 -24.67
CA PRO A 327 12.03 -11.80 -23.56
C PRO A 327 12.54 -10.35 -23.57
N ALA A 328 12.82 -9.79 -22.39
CA ALA A 328 13.40 -8.46 -22.24
C ALA A 328 14.74 -8.31 -23.00
N GLY A 329 14.82 -7.37 -23.96
CA GLY A 329 16.06 -6.96 -24.64
C GLY A 329 15.95 -6.74 -26.16
N GLY A 330 16.66 -5.71 -26.66
CA GLY A 330 17.02 -5.58 -28.08
C GLY A 330 16.97 -4.18 -28.69
N ASN A 331 15.93 -3.41 -28.39
CA ASN A 331 15.71 -1.99 -28.75
C ASN A 331 14.23 -1.73 -28.44
N LYS A 332 13.91 -1.30 -27.21
CA LYS A 332 12.53 -1.31 -26.71
C LYS A 332 12.11 0.10 -26.33
N THR A 333 11.19 0.68 -27.10
CA THR A 333 10.45 1.89 -26.70
C THR A 333 9.62 1.56 -25.46
N GLU A 334 9.38 2.54 -24.60
CA GLU A 334 8.90 2.32 -23.23
C GLU A 334 7.52 1.66 -23.07
N CYS A 335 6.72 1.55 -24.13
CA CYS A 335 5.52 0.70 -24.16
C CYS A 335 5.64 -0.34 -25.29
N ASP A 336 6.81 -0.97 -25.40
CA ASP A 336 7.01 -2.08 -26.33
C ASP A 336 5.98 -3.12 -25.94
N PRO A 337 5.12 -3.57 -26.88
CA PRO A 337 4.22 -4.67 -26.67
C PRO A 337 4.87 -5.83 -25.87
N ASN A 338 6.19 -6.01 -25.97
CA ASN A 338 6.96 -7.03 -25.26
C ASN A 338 7.40 -6.71 -23.80
N TYR A 339 6.70 -5.87 -23.02
CA TYR A 339 7.07 -5.57 -21.62
C TYR A 339 6.20 -6.36 -20.63
N ALA A 340 6.77 -7.47 -20.16
CA ALA A 340 6.21 -8.36 -19.16
C ALA A 340 6.55 -7.90 -17.73
N THR A 341 5.61 -8.03 -16.80
CA THR A 341 5.90 -8.02 -15.35
C THR A 341 6.97 -9.06 -15.08
N ASN A 342 8.03 -8.70 -14.37
CA ASN A 342 9.21 -9.56 -14.28
C ASN A 342 9.30 -10.39 -13.00
N GLY A 343 8.18 -10.64 -12.32
CA GLY A 343 8.15 -11.54 -11.17
C GLY A 343 8.65 -10.93 -9.87
N GLY A 344 8.67 -9.60 -9.80
CA GLY A 344 9.21 -8.82 -8.71
C GLY A 344 8.46 -8.94 -7.39
N SER A 345 7.27 -9.53 -7.32
CA SER A 345 6.38 -9.40 -6.16
C SER A 345 5.77 -8.01 -6.07
N GLU A 346 5.24 -7.51 -7.19
CA GLU A 346 4.38 -6.34 -7.22
C GLU A 346 3.17 -6.57 -6.29
N LYS A 347 2.83 -5.56 -5.48
CA LYS A 347 1.70 -5.63 -4.56
C LYS A 347 0.75 -4.47 -4.76
N VAL A 348 -0.53 -4.78 -4.80
CA VAL A 348 -1.64 -3.82 -4.77
C VAL A 348 -2.49 -4.12 -3.54
N PHE A 349 -2.73 -3.10 -2.72
CA PHE A 349 -3.47 -3.25 -1.48
C PHE A 349 -4.15 -1.94 -1.07
N ILE A 350 -5.19 -2.03 -0.25
CA ILE A 350 -5.96 -0.88 0.26
C ILE A 350 -5.67 -0.71 1.74
N GLY A 351 -5.40 0.53 2.14
CA GLY A 351 -5.39 0.96 3.53
C GLY A 351 -6.02 2.33 3.70
N THR A 352 -5.58 3.04 4.74
CA THR A 352 -6.05 4.38 5.13
C THR A 352 -4.86 5.31 5.37
N LEU A 353 -5.13 6.59 5.65
CA LEU A 353 -4.09 7.57 6.00
C LEU A 353 -3.32 7.20 7.27
N GLU A 354 -3.93 6.44 8.19
CA GLU A 354 -3.27 6.00 9.43
C GLU A 354 -2.10 5.05 9.18
N ASN A 355 -2.03 4.44 8.00
CA ASN A 355 -0.94 3.55 7.63
C ASN A 355 0.30 4.28 7.10
N ILE A 356 0.21 5.59 6.84
CA ILE A 356 1.31 6.39 6.28
C ILE A 356 2.19 6.94 7.41
N GLN A 357 3.50 6.77 7.26
CA GLN A 357 4.49 7.26 8.21
C GLN A 357 5.40 8.30 7.54
N ALA A 358 5.78 9.34 8.29
CA ALA A 358 6.82 10.26 7.85
C ALA A 358 8.20 9.60 8.00
N VAL A 359 9.01 9.65 6.93
CA VAL A 359 10.41 9.23 6.97
C VAL A 359 11.20 10.29 7.74
N PRO A 360 11.84 9.95 8.88
CA PRO A 360 12.61 10.93 9.62
C PRO A 360 13.77 11.46 8.78
N GLU A 361 13.81 12.78 8.58
CA GLU A 361 14.94 13.46 7.92
C GLU A 361 16.27 13.03 8.56
N PRO A 362 17.28 12.59 7.77
CA PRO A 362 18.52 12.01 8.30
C PRO A 362 19.30 12.96 9.23
N THR A 363 19.11 14.27 9.10
CA THR A 363 19.75 15.30 9.95
C THR A 363 19.15 15.38 11.35
N SER A 364 17.86 15.08 11.53
CA SER A 364 17.16 15.16 12.81
C SER A 364 17.58 14.05 13.77
N SER A 365 17.77 12.84 13.24
CA SER A 365 18.22 11.66 14.01
C SER A 365 19.68 11.81 14.46
N ALA A 366 20.53 12.37 13.59
CA ALA A 366 21.93 12.65 13.91
C ALA A 366 22.05 13.76 14.98
N LEU A 367 21.26 14.84 14.89
CA LEU A 367 21.27 15.90 15.90
C LEU A 367 20.72 15.44 17.26
N ALA A 368 19.68 14.62 17.27
CA ALA A 368 19.14 14.05 18.51
C ALA A 368 20.17 13.11 19.19
N ALA A 369 20.85 12.28 18.41
CA ALA A 369 21.93 11.41 18.91
C ALA A 369 23.13 12.21 19.42
N LEU A 370 23.54 13.27 18.72
CA LEU A 370 24.60 14.18 19.15
C LEU A 370 24.20 15.00 20.38
N GLY A 371 22.94 15.40 20.49
CA GLY A 371 22.39 16.09 21.66
C GLY A 371 22.39 15.22 22.92
N LEU A 372 22.01 13.94 22.79
CA LEU A 372 22.06 12.95 23.88
C LEU A 372 23.50 12.64 24.31
N LEU A 373 24.42 12.49 23.36
CA LEU A 373 25.86 12.31 23.66
C LEU A 373 26.47 13.56 24.31
N GLY A 374 26.07 14.75 23.88
CA GLY A 374 26.47 16.03 24.48
C GLY A 374 25.96 16.19 25.92
N ALA A 375 24.70 15.84 26.19
CA ALA A 375 24.10 15.89 27.52
C ALA A 375 24.75 14.89 28.50
N LEU A 376 25.01 13.66 28.05
CA LEU A 376 25.75 12.66 28.83
C LEU A 376 27.19 13.07 29.11
N GLY A 377 27.85 13.75 28.16
CA GLY A 377 29.18 14.34 28.34
C GLY A 377 29.22 15.49 29.35
N ALA A 378 28.21 16.35 29.37
CA ALA A 378 28.08 17.46 30.32
C ALA A 378 27.77 16.98 31.74
N LEU A 379 26.94 15.94 31.89
CA LEU A 379 26.64 15.31 33.19
C LEU A 379 27.87 14.61 33.79
N ARG A 380 28.72 13.98 32.96
CA ARG A 380 30.00 13.40 33.41
C ARG A 380 31.01 14.45 33.88
N ARG A 381 30.96 15.68 33.34
CA ARG A 381 31.86 16.77 33.75
C ARG A 381 31.48 17.38 35.10
N ARG A 382 30.20 17.38 35.47
CA ARG A 382 29.74 17.89 36.77
C ARG A 382 30.01 16.95 37.95
N TYR A 383 30.30 15.67 37.70
CA TYR A 383 30.66 14.70 38.74
C TYR A 383 32.16 14.62 39.04
N LYS A 384 33.00 15.40 38.34
CA LYS A 384 34.47 15.45 38.53
C LYS A 384 34.98 16.82 39.03
N ALA A 385 34.09 17.70 39.49
CA ALA A 385 34.44 18.96 40.13
C ALA A 385 34.22 18.87 41.65
#